data_AF-I0GUW3-F1
#
_entry.id   AF-I0GUW3-F1
#
_cell.length_a   1.000
_cell.length_b   1.000
_cell.length_c   1.000
_cell.angle_alpha   90.00
_cell.angle_beta   90.00
_cell.angle_gamma   90.00
#
_symmetry.space_group_name_H-M   'P 1'
#
loop_
_entity.id
_entity.type
_entity.pdbx_description
1 polymer ?
#
loop_
_entity_poly.entity_id
_entity_poly.type
_entity_poly.pdbx_seq_one_letter_code
_entity_poly.pdbx_strand_id
1 'polypeptide(L)'
;MKKKFTLWAYFAVAFMLAMSSFSIANVVEAAIPKAGFIFFHDEASTYDANFMRAAEQACREQGVEFVFKTAVPESEECTKIAAELVQEGCRIVFADSFGHDSYMAEAAKKFPAVYFITATGVKSHTANLPNYHNAFATIYEGRYLTGIAAGMKLNEMIAEGKIAPNKAKIGYVGAYTYPEVISGYTAFFLGVRSVCKTATMDVLFTGSWYDYDAEKKAAEQLVAGGAVLLGQHSDSMGVPSFCEANNIPNVAYNESLEKEYPKTFLVSSKINWKPYFTYIIDSVKNGKAIARDWTGHMADGSVEISAINERVAAKGTARALAKAQKKLSNGKVNVFDVRKFTVSGAQLNAFEAAISEGDVREAVKDGYFHESEYRSAPYFDLTIDGVNLLNTAY
;
A
#
# COMPACT_ATOMS: atom_id res chain seq x y z
N MET A 1 0.14 -91.49 9.36
CA MET A 1 0.92 -90.29 9.03
C MET A 1 1.42 -89.63 10.32
N LYS A 2 2.75 -89.44 10.41
CA LYS A 2 3.59 -88.64 11.36
C LYS A 2 2.92 -88.14 12.67
N LYS A 3 3.19 -88.76 13.83
CA LYS A 3 4.19 -88.41 14.88
C LYS A 3 4.05 -86.99 15.45
N LYS A 4 3.58 -86.86 16.72
CA LYS A 4 4.35 -86.52 17.97
C LYS A 4 4.55 -85.00 18.15
N PHE A 5 4.53 -84.32 19.31
CA PHE A 5 4.32 -84.57 20.75
C PHE A 5 4.35 -83.18 21.46
N THR A 6 3.65 -83.02 22.60
CA THR A 6 3.96 -82.19 23.80
C THR A 6 4.24 -80.67 23.74
N LEU A 7 3.33 -79.91 24.37
CA LEU A 7 3.44 -79.25 25.69
C LEU A 7 4.80 -78.60 26.10
N TRP A 8 4.80 -77.28 26.35
CA TRP A 8 5.25 -76.54 27.57
C TRP A 8 5.72 -75.09 27.29
N ALA A 9 5.51 -74.26 28.33
CA ALA A 9 6.33 -73.12 28.79
C ALA A 9 6.05 -71.68 28.29
N TYR A 10 5.55 -70.90 29.25
CA TYR A 10 5.87 -69.51 29.55
C TYR A 10 7.11 -68.93 28.86
N PHE A 11 6.95 -67.79 28.20
CA PHE A 11 7.99 -66.76 28.12
C PHE A 11 7.35 -65.39 28.32
N ALA A 12 7.65 -64.80 29.49
CA ALA A 12 7.49 -63.38 29.73
C ALA A 12 8.53 -62.64 28.88
N VAL A 13 8.07 -61.75 28.01
CA VAL A 13 8.91 -60.69 27.46
C VAL A 13 8.19 -59.38 27.75
N ALA A 14 8.72 -58.68 28.74
CA ALA A 14 8.39 -57.31 29.04
C ALA A 14 8.70 -56.44 27.82
N PHE A 15 7.65 -55.90 27.20
CA PHE A 15 7.78 -54.81 26.24
C PHE A 15 7.35 -53.53 26.96
N MET A 16 8.27 -52.99 27.76
CA MET A 16 8.32 -51.55 28.03
C MET A 16 8.63 -50.88 26.70
N LEU A 17 7.60 -50.37 26.02
CA LEU A 17 7.79 -49.29 25.07
C LEU A 17 7.13 -48.04 25.65
N ALA A 18 7.98 -47.09 25.96
CA ALA A 18 7.65 -45.73 26.29
C ALA A 18 6.69 -45.18 25.25
N MET A 19 5.40 -45.12 25.57
CA MET A 19 4.52 -44.13 24.98
C MET A 19 4.92 -42.81 25.61
N SER A 20 5.87 -42.16 24.93
CA SER A 20 6.13 -40.74 25.05
C SER A 20 4.80 -40.01 25.13
N SER A 21 4.54 -39.43 26.29
CA SER A 21 3.54 -38.39 26.48
C SER A 21 3.71 -37.41 25.33
N PHE A 22 2.77 -37.41 24.38
CA PHE A 22 2.51 -36.20 23.62
C PHE A 22 2.08 -35.19 24.68
N SER A 23 3.05 -34.40 25.17
CA SER A 23 2.72 -33.10 25.72
C SER A 23 1.92 -32.43 24.62
N ILE A 24 0.60 -32.33 24.84
CA ILE A 24 -0.15 -31.19 24.38
C ILE A 24 0.72 -30.02 24.82
N ALA A 25 1.50 -29.47 23.89
CA ALA A 25 2.16 -28.22 24.11
C ALA A 25 1.03 -27.33 24.61
N ASN A 26 1.14 -26.87 25.86
CA ASN A 26 0.34 -25.76 26.31
C ASN A 26 0.47 -24.73 25.20
N VAL A 27 -0.61 -24.52 24.45
CA VAL A 27 -0.77 -23.29 23.69
C VAL A 27 -0.91 -22.27 24.80
N VAL A 28 0.23 -21.86 25.34
CA VAL A 28 0.33 -20.59 26.04
C VAL A 28 -0.14 -19.64 24.96
N GLU A 29 -1.38 -19.17 25.10
CA GLU A 29 -1.90 -18.01 24.40
C GLU A 29 -0.75 -17.02 24.40
N ALA A 30 -0.11 -16.86 23.25
CA ALA A 30 1.07 -16.03 23.16
C ALA A 30 0.53 -14.62 23.28
N ALA A 31 0.36 -14.17 24.53
CA ALA A 31 0.05 -12.78 24.81
C ALA A 31 1.08 -11.99 24.02
N ILE A 32 0.58 -11.05 23.22
CA ILE A 32 1.41 -10.08 22.54
C ILE A 32 1.41 -8.91 23.51
N PRO A 33 2.33 -8.87 24.50
CA PRO A 33 2.33 -7.81 25.49
C PRO A 33 2.53 -6.46 24.80
N LYS A 34 3.31 -6.42 23.72
CA LYS A 34 3.73 -5.20 23.07
C LYS A 34 4.02 -5.39 21.58
N ALA A 35 3.67 -4.38 20.78
CA ALA A 35 4.06 -4.22 19.38
C ALA A 35 4.94 -2.97 19.21
N GLY A 36 5.99 -3.08 18.40
CA GLY A 36 6.88 -1.98 18.06
C GLY A 36 6.60 -1.47 16.66
N PHE A 37 6.70 -0.15 16.45
CA PHE A 37 6.49 0.48 15.14
C PHE A 37 7.64 1.44 14.86
N ILE A 38 8.25 1.30 13.69
CA ILE A 38 9.35 2.10 13.17
C ILE A 38 8.79 2.96 12.04
N PHE A 39 9.01 4.26 12.16
CA PHE A 39 8.54 5.28 11.22
C PHE A 39 9.72 5.99 10.57
N PHE A 40 9.66 6.20 9.26
CA PHE A 40 10.71 6.93 8.54
C PHE A 40 10.69 8.42 8.89
N HIS A 41 9.52 9.02 9.09
CA HIS A 41 9.34 10.39 9.55
C HIS A 41 8.67 10.41 10.93
N ASP A 42 7.67 11.28 11.09
CA ASP A 42 6.89 11.53 12.30
C ASP A 42 5.45 11.91 11.95
N GLU A 43 4.65 12.30 12.94
CA GLU A 43 3.24 12.66 12.76
C GLU A 43 2.95 13.88 11.85
N ALA A 44 3.97 14.64 11.43
CA ALA A 44 3.81 15.70 10.44
C ALA A 44 3.64 15.14 9.02
N SER A 45 4.17 13.95 8.75
CA SER A 45 3.91 13.20 7.53
C SER A 45 2.49 12.64 7.55
N THR A 46 1.75 12.90 6.47
CA THR A 46 0.37 12.40 6.34
C THR A 46 0.29 10.87 6.33
N TYR A 47 1.30 10.20 5.80
CA TYR A 47 1.38 8.74 5.76
C TYR A 47 1.64 8.16 7.15
N ASP A 48 2.71 8.60 7.81
CA ASP A 48 3.10 8.14 9.16
C ASP A 48 1.95 8.40 10.15
N ALA A 49 1.32 9.59 10.09
CA ALA A 49 0.19 9.92 10.95
C ALA A 49 -1.03 8.98 10.73
N ASN A 50 -1.31 8.60 9.48
CA ASN A 50 -2.37 7.64 9.16
C ASN A 50 -2.02 6.23 9.70
N PHE A 51 -0.77 5.79 9.54
CA PHE A 51 -0.28 4.51 10.05
C PHE A 51 -0.30 4.46 11.59
N MET A 52 0.18 5.52 12.27
CA MET A 52 0.14 5.67 13.73
C MET A 52 -1.28 5.59 14.30
N ARG A 53 -2.24 6.33 13.72
CA ARG A 53 -3.65 6.28 14.16
C ARG A 53 -4.25 4.88 14.03
N ALA A 54 -4.00 4.21 12.91
CA ALA A 54 -4.47 2.85 12.69
C ALA A 54 -3.82 1.85 13.66
N ALA A 55 -2.52 1.99 13.92
CA ALA A 55 -1.76 1.16 14.86
C ALA A 55 -2.28 1.32 16.28
N GLU A 56 -2.43 2.56 16.75
CA GLU A 56 -2.98 2.88 18.06
C GLU A 56 -4.40 2.31 18.24
N GLN A 57 -5.27 2.52 17.26
CA GLN A 57 -6.63 2.02 17.32
C GLN A 57 -6.66 0.49 17.40
N ALA A 58 -5.93 -0.20 16.52
CA ALA A 58 -5.88 -1.66 16.50
C ALA A 58 -5.28 -2.22 17.80
N CYS A 59 -4.18 -1.65 18.30
CA CYS A 59 -3.53 -2.11 19.52
C CYS A 59 -4.43 -1.92 20.75
N ARG A 60 -5.10 -0.76 20.87
CA ARG A 60 -6.05 -0.50 21.97
C ARG A 60 -7.25 -1.46 21.94
N GLU A 61 -7.85 -1.67 20.77
CA GLU A 61 -8.97 -2.62 20.61
C GLU A 61 -8.55 -4.07 20.90
N GLN A 62 -7.28 -4.40 20.70
CA GLN A 62 -6.70 -5.70 20.95
C GLN A 62 -6.07 -5.84 22.34
N GLY A 63 -6.00 -4.79 23.16
CA GLY A 63 -5.32 -4.83 24.46
C GLY A 63 -3.82 -5.15 24.35
N VAL A 64 -3.15 -4.61 23.32
CA VAL A 64 -1.71 -4.75 23.08
C VAL A 64 -1.03 -3.40 23.38
N GLU A 65 0.04 -3.38 24.18
CA GLU A 65 0.85 -2.16 24.33
C GLU A 65 1.56 -1.84 23.01
N PHE A 66 1.87 -0.57 22.76
CA PHE A 66 2.63 -0.20 21.57
C PHE A 66 3.70 0.83 21.87
N VAL A 67 4.78 0.79 21.09
CA VAL A 67 5.88 1.76 21.14
C VAL A 67 6.18 2.23 19.72
N PHE A 68 6.26 3.55 19.56
CA PHE A 68 6.61 4.19 18.29
C PHE A 68 8.05 4.70 18.35
N LYS A 69 8.81 4.48 17.27
CA LYS A 69 10.15 5.01 17.05
C LYS A 69 10.13 5.78 15.73
N THR A 70 10.27 7.10 15.80
CA THR A 70 10.18 8.02 14.66
C THR A 70 11.55 8.46 14.17
N ALA A 71 11.57 9.07 12.97
CA ALA A 71 12.77 9.58 12.31
C ALA A 71 13.87 8.53 12.12
N VAL A 72 13.49 7.29 11.82
CA VAL A 72 14.44 6.18 11.64
C VAL A 72 14.83 6.08 10.18
N PRO A 73 16.08 6.40 9.80
CA PRO A 73 16.47 6.42 8.40
C PRO A 73 16.46 5.02 7.77
N GLU A 74 16.36 4.97 6.44
CA GLU A 74 16.51 3.76 5.61
C GLU A 74 17.97 3.27 5.58
N SER A 75 18.47 2.85 6.74
CA SER A 75 19.84 2.41 6.96
C SER A 75 19.93 1.29 8.00
N GLU A 76 21.14 0.83 8.31
CA GLU A 76 21.40 -0.18 9.37
C GLU A 76 20.84 0.25 10.75
N GLU A 77 20.59 1.54 10.96
CA GLU A 77 19.90 2.04 12.14
C GLU A 77 18.53 1.38 12.35
N CYS A 78 17.79 1.10 11.27
CA CYS A 78 16.52 0.37 11.33
C CYS A 78 16.69 -1.00 12.00
N THR A 79 17.72 -1.78 11.65
CA THR A 79 18.02 -3.07 12.28
C THR A 79 18.33 -2.93 13.78
N LYS A 80 19.00 -1.83 14.18
CA LYS A 80 19.33 -1.55 15.59
C LYS A 80 18.08 -1.20 16.40
N ILE A 81 17.25 -0.29 15.89
CA ILE A 81 15.99 0.09 16.52
C ILE A 81 15.03 -1.10 16.62
N ALA A 82 14.98 -1.95 15.59
CA ALA A 82 14.21 -3.19 15.63
C ALA A 82 14.68 -4.11 16.77
N ALA A 83 16.00 -4.24 16.98
CA ALA A 83 16.56 -5.00 18.11
C ALA A 83 16.23 -4.37 19.48
N GLU A 84 16.26 -3.05 19.59
CA GLU A 84 15.85 -2.34 20.82
C GLU A 84 14.38 -2.60 21.15
N LEU A 85 13.48 -2.54 20.16
CA LEU A 85 12.06 -2.85 20.35
C LEU A 85 11.86 -4.29 20.84
N VAL A 86 12.63 -5.25 20.34
CA VAL A 86 12.63 -6.63 20.85
C VAL A 86 13.07 -6.69 22.31
N GLN A 87 14.13 -5.96 22.69
CA GLN A 87 14.60 -5.87 24.08
C GLN A 87 13.57 -5.19 25.01
N GLU A 88 12.77 -4.25 24.49
CA GLU A 88 11.65 -3.61 25.19
C GLU A 88 10.41 -4.51 25.32
N GLY A 89 10.48 -5.75 24.82
CA GLY A 89 9.44 -6.77 24.96
C GLY A 89 8.48 -6.88 23.77
N CYS A 90 8.75 -6.20 22.65
CA CYS A 90 7.90 -6.29 21.47
C CYS A 90 7.95 -7.70 20.85
N ARG A 91 6.78 -8.26 20.54
CA ARG A 91 6.64 -9.58 19.89
C ARG A 91 6.25 -9.48 18.41
N ILE A 92 5.84 -8.30 17.99
CA ILE A 92 5.66 -7.90 16.59
C ILE A 92 6.34 -6.54 16.40
N VAL A 93 7.09 -6.37 15.32
CA VAL A 93 7.72 -5.10 14.93
C VAL A 93 7.33 -4.75 13.50
N PHE A 94 6.80 -3.55 13.30
CA PHE A 94 6.42 -3.01 12.00
C PHE A 94 7.40 -1.91 11.57
N ALA A 95 7.65 -1.79 10.28
CA ALA A 95 8.31 -0.65 9.65
C ALA A 95 7.44 -0.15 8.49
N ASP A 96 7.31 1.17 8.34
CA ASP A 96 6.34 1.76 7.42
C ASP A 96 6.91 2.21 6.07
N SER A 97 8.23 2.18 5.89
CA SER A 97 8.91 2.62 4.66
C SER A 97 9.50 1.48 3.82
N PHE A 98 9.48 1.67 2.50
CA PHE A 98 10.02 0.74 1.51
C PHE A 98 11.50 0.40 1.76
N GLY A 99 12.35 1.39 2.03
CA GLY A 99 13.78 1.18 2.24
C GLY A 99 14.14 0.49 3.55
N HIS A 100 13.19 0.30 4.48
CA HIS A 100 13.40 -0.50 5.69
C HIS A 100 13.39 -2.01 5.42
N ASP A 101 12.90 -2.47 4.25
CA ASP A 101 12.68 -3.88 3.91
C ASP A 101 13.92 -4.77 4.15
N SER A 102 15.09 -4.35 3.67
CA SER A 102 16.32 -5.14 3.86
C SER A 102 16.73 -5.27 5.33
N TYR A 103 16.59 -4.19 6.09
CA TYR A 103 17.03 -4.07 7.48
C TYR A 103 16.11 -4.83 8.43
N MET A 104 14.81 -4.80 8.17
CA MET A 104 13.83 -5.61 8.89
C MET A 104 14.01 -7.11 8.63
N ALA A 105 14.37 -7.52 7.42
CA ALA A 105 14.73 -8.92 7.14
C ALA A 105 15.99 -9.36 7.90
N GLU A 106 16.98 -8.48 8.09
CA GLU A 106 18.15 -8.76 8.93
C GLU A 106 17.79 -8.91 10.42
N ALA A 107 16.91 -8.06 10.94
CA ALA A 107 16.40 -8.19 12.29
C ALA A 107 15.63 -9.51 12.48
N ALA A 108 14.80 -9.90 11.50
CA ALA A 108 14.07 -11.16 11.52
C ALA A 108 14.97 -12.39 11.64
N LYS A 109 16.14 -12.40 10.97
CA LYS A 109 17.16 -13.46 11.11
C LYS A 109 17.73 -13.55 12.53
N LYS A 110 17.93 -12.40 13.18
CA LYS A 110 18.53 -12.31 14.54
C LYS A 110 17.54 -12.69 15.63
N PHE A 111 16.24 -12.46 15.41
CA PHE A 111 15.19 -12.66 16.41
C PHE A 111 14.06 -13.57 15.90
N PRO A 112 14.32 -14.88 15.72
CA PRO A 112 13.36 -15.81 15.10
C PRO A 112 12.05 -16.00 15.88
N ALA A 113 12.03 -15.59 17.16
CA ALA A 113 10.83 -15.63 17.97
C ALA A 113 9.91 -14.41 17.77
N VAL A 114 10.35 -13.33 17.12
CA VAL A 114 9.59 -12.08 16.93
C VAL A 114 9.16 -11.97 15.48
N TYR A 115 7.94 -11.48 15.23
CA TYR A 115 7.46 -11.21 13.88
C TYR A 115 7.88 -9.81 13.42
N PHE A 116 8.38 -9.70 12.19
CA PHE A 116 8.81 -8.46 11.57
C PHE A 116 8.02 -8.23 10.30
N ILE A 117 7.56 -7.00 10.11
CA ILE A 117 6.70 -6.64 9.01
C ILE A 117 7.18 -5.34 8.39
N THR A 118 7.23 -5.32 7.06
CA THR A 118 7.46 -4.11 6.28
C THR A 118 6.19 -3.76 5.49
N ALA A 119 5.70 -2.54 5.70
CA ALA A 119 4.77 -1.95 4.75
C ALA A 119 5.52 -1.73 3.43
N THR A 120 4.83 -1.98 2.31
CA THR A 120 5.37 -1.79 0.94
C THR A 120 6.57 -2.68 0.54
N GLY A 121 7.04 -3.54 1.46
CA GLY A 121 8.18 -4.43 1.24
C GLY A 121 8.00 -5.45 0.11
N VAL A 122 9.12 -5.92 -0.43
CA VAL A 122 9.17 -6.85 -1.58
C VAL A 122 9.98 -8.11 -1.30
N LYS A 123 10.60 -8.24 -0.12
CA LYS A 123 11.55 -9.33 0.15
C LYS A 123 10.96 -10.53 0.89
N SER A 124 9.80 -10.42 1.52
CA SER A 124 9.28 -11.52 2.34
C SER A 124 9.12 -12.83 1.55
N HIS A 125 8.51 -12.81 0.34
CA HIS A 125 8.36 -14.00 -0.50
C HIS A 125 9.67 -14.73 -0.85
N THR A 126 10.80 -14.03 -0.95
CA THR A 126 12.10 -14.60 -1.28
C THR A 126 13.02 -14.82 -0.09
N ALA A 127 12.81 -14.13 1.04
CA ALA A 127 13.69 -14.20 2.20
C ALA A 127 13.69 -15.57 2.89
N ASN A 128 12.62 -16.37 2.70
CA ASN A 128 12.41 -17.67 3.36
C ASN A 128 12.54 -17.62 4.90
N LEU A 129 12.09 -16.51 5.50
CA LEU A 129 12.03 -16.33 6.95
C LEU A 129 10.56 -16.46 7.40
N PRO A 130 10.23 -17.42 8.28
CA PRO A 130 8.83 -17.66 8.68
C PRO A 130 8.23 -16.54 9.55
N ASN A 131 9.07 -15.68 10.10
CA ASN A 131 8.71 -14.56 10.98
C ASN A 131 8.84 -13.20 10.28
N TYR A 132 9.00 -13.17 8.96
CA TYR A 132 9.14 -11.95 8.19
C TYR A 132 8.03 -11.84 7.14
N HIS A 133 7.29 -10.74 7.13
CA HIS A 133 6.09 -10.57 6.30
C HIS A 133 6.08 -9.19 5.63
N ASN A 134 5.40 -9.11 4.49
CA ASN A 134 5.10 -7.85 3.82
C ASN A 134 3.60 -7.58 3.92
N ALA A 135 3.24 -6.30 3.92
CA ALA A 135 1.85 -5.87 3.83
C ALA A 135 1.68 -4.65 2.94
N PHE A 136 0.63 -4.68 2.13
CA PHE A 136 0.19 -3.54 1.33
C PHE A 136 -1.31 -3.64 1.06
N ALA A 137 -1.85 -2.72 0.25
CA ALA A 137 -3.25 -2.76 -0.16
C ALA A 137 -3.41 -2.36 -1.63
N THR A 138 -4.55 -2.66 -2.22
CA THR A 138 -4.93 -2.26 -3.59
C THR A 138 -5.25 -0.77 -3.69
N ILE A 139 -4.39 0.10 -3.16
CA ILE A 139 -4.59 1.55 -3.09
C ILE A 139 -4.81 2.19 -4.46
N TYR A 140 -4.34 1.56 -5.53
CA TYR A 140 -4.64 1.95 -6.92
C TYR A 140 -6.15 2.02 -7.20
N GLU A 141 -6.99 1.23 -6.52
CA GLU A 141 -8.45 1.32 -6.61
C GLU A 141 -8.95 2.66 -6.05
N GLY A 142 -8.42 3.07 -4.89
CA GLY A 142 -8.68 4.39 -4.30
C GLY A 142 -8.21 5.52 -5.20
N ARG A 143 -7.00 5.39 -5.78
CA ARG A 143 -6.45 6.35 -6.75
C ARG A 143 -7.33 6.49 -8.00
N TYR A 144 -7.84 5.38 -8.53
CA TYR A 144 -8.77 5.41 -9.66
C TYR A 144 -10.07 6.15 -9.33
N LEU A 145 -10.63 5.92 -8.14
CA LEU A 145 -11.83 6.63 -7.67
C LEU A 145 -11.57 8.14 -7.52
N THR A 146 -10.47 8.55 -6.89
CA THR A 146 -10.16 9.98 -6.76
C THR A 146 -9.83 10.62 -8.11
N GLY A 147 -9.27 9.85 -9.04
CA GLY A 147 -9.11 10.23 -10.45
C GLY A 147 -10.44 10.53 -11.14
N ILE A 148 -11.50 9.76 -10.88
CA ILE A 148 -12.85 10.06 -11.41
C ILE A 148 -13.33 11.43 -10.91
N ALA A 149 -13.11 11.76 -9.64
CA ALA A 149 -13.48 13.06 -9.09
C ALA A 149 -12.72 14.20 -9.79
N ALA A 150 -11.42 14.04 -10.00
CA ALA A 150 -10.60 15.00 -10.76
C ALA A 150 -11.08 15.13 -12.22
N GLY A 151 -11.37 14.03 -12.91
CA GLY A 151 -11.91 14.05 -14.27
C GLY A 151 -13.28 14.74 -14.38
N MET A 152 -14.14 14.56 -13.37
CA MET A 152 -15.39 15.32 -13.27
C MET A 152 -15.14 16.81 -13.08
N LYS A 153 -14.16 17.19 -12.26
CA LYS A 153 -13.78 18.59 -12.06
C LYS A 153 -13.25 19.24 -13.34
N LEU A 154 -12.42 18.54 -14.11
CA LEU A 154 -11.94 19.03 -15.41
C LEU A 154 -13.11 19.26 -16.38
N ASN A 155 -14.04 18.30 -16.48
CA ASN A 155 -15.20 18.44 -17.37
C ASN A 155 -16.13 19.59 -16.95
N GLU A 156 -16.30 19.83 -15.65
CA GLU A 156 -17.01 21.03 -15.16
C GLU A 156 -16.30 22.31 -15.60
N MET A 157 -14.97 22.41 -15.39
CA MET A 157 -14.19 23.57 -15.81
C MET A 157 -14.25 23.81 -17.32
N ILE A 158 -14.28 22.73 -18.12
CA ILE A 158 -14.48 22.81 -19.59
C ILE A 158 -15.88 23.33 -19.91
N ALA A 159 -16.92 22.77 -19.29
CA ALA A 159 -18.30 23.15 -19.55
C ALA A 159 -18.60 24.61 -19.15
N GLU A 160 -17.92 25.11 -18.12
CA GLU A 160 -17.97 26.50 -17.67
C GLU A 160 -17.10 27.45 -18.52
N GLY A 161 -16.34 26.93 -19.48
CA GLY A 161 -15.44 27.73 -20.32
C GLY A 161 -14.20 28.25 -19.59
N LYS A 162 -13.88 27.73 -18.39
CA LYS A 162 -12.68 28.11 -17.62
C LYS A 162 -11.40 27.57 -18.26
N ILE A 163 -11.48 26.41 -18.91
CA ILE A 163 -10.37 25.81 -19.67
C ILE A 163 -10.88 25.27 -21.00
N ALA A 164 -10.02 25.27 -22.02
CA ALA A 164 -10.31 24.55 -23.27
C ALA A 164 -10.09 23.03 -23.08
N PRO A 165 -10.78 22.15 -23.83
CA PRO A 165 -10.61 20.70 -23.70
C PRO A 165 -9.17 20.21 -23.87
N ASN A 166 -8.39 20.83 -24.76
CA ASN A 166 -6.97 20.53 -24.99
C ASN A 166 -6.03 21.15 -23.93
N LYS A 167 -6.58 21.82 -22.91
CA LYS A 167 -5.88 22.36 -21.75
C LYS A 167 -6.26 21.63 -20.45
N ALA A 168 -6.95 20.50 -20.54
CA ALA A 168 -7.26 19.63 -19.42
C ALA A 168 -6.02 18.86 -18.92
N LYS A 169 -4.95 19.58 -18.58
CA LYS A 169 -3.69 19.01 -18.12
C LYS A 169 -3.70 18.86 -16.59
N ILE A 170 -3.39 17.67 -16.13
CA ILE A 170 -3.12 17.35 -14.74
C ILE A 170 -1.62 17.48 -14.45
N GLY A 171 -1.28 17.97 -13.27
CA GLY A 171 0.07 17.82 -12.73
C GLY A 171 0.06 16.79 -11.60
N TYR A 172 1.08 15.94 -11.52
CA TYR A 172 1.21 14.96 -10.46
C TYR A 172 2.62 15.04 -9.85
N VAL A 173 2.69 15.27 -8.54
CA VAL A 173 3.96 15.25 -7.81
C VAL A 173 4.17 13.84 -7.25
N GLY A 174 5.25 13.18 -7.65
CA GLY A 174 5.65 11.88 -7.12
C GLY A 174 6.87 12.01 -6.20
N ALA A 175 7.04 11.11 -5.25
CA ALA A 175 8.27 11.02 -4.47
C ALA A 175 9.41 10.39 -5.30
N TYR A 176 9.30 9.09 -5.61
CA TYR A 176 10.30 8.29 -6.32
C TYR A 176 9.72 7.64 -7.57
N THR A 177 10.56 7.08 -8.45
CA THR A 177 10.12 6.26 -9.60
C THR A 177 9.78 4.82 -9.21
N TYR A 178 9.44 4.59 -7.95
CA TYR A 178 9.07 3.26 -7.46
C TYR A 178 7.75 2.78 -8.08
N PRO A 179 7.56 1.46 -8.24
CA PRO A 179 6.33 0.89 -8.78
C PRO A 179 5.06 1.35 -8.06
N GLU A 180 5.10 1.62 -6.75
CA GLU A 180 3.92 2.12 -6.03
C GLU A 180 3.51 3.55 -6.45
N VAL A 181 4.49 4.38 -6.79
CA VAL A 181 4.25 5.74 -7.29
C VAL A 181 3.73 5.66 -8.72
N ILE A 182 4.34 4.81 -9.55
CA ILE A 182 3.95 4.60 -10.96
C ILE A 182 2.54 4.02 -11.07
N SER A 183 2.27 2.94 -10.34
CA SER A 183 0.94 2.35 -10.19
C SER A 183 -0.08 3.39 -9.73
N GLY A 184 0.26 4.16 -8.69
CA GLY A 184 -0.62 5.16 -8.08
C GLY A 184 -1.03 6.28 -9.03
N TYR A 185 -0.07 6.96 -9.67
CA TYR A 185 -0.40 8.03 -10.63
C TYR A 185 -1.10 7.47 -11.87
N THR A 186 -0.74 6.26 -12.31
CA THR A 186 -1.34 5.65 -13.50
C THR A 186 -2.80 5.33 -13.25
N ALA A 187 -3.12 4.71 -12.11
CA ALA A 187 -4.49 4.45 -11.70
C ALA A 187 -5.31 5.73 -11.57
N PHE A 188 -4.72 6.78 -10.96
CA PHE A 188 -5.34 8.11 -10.89
C PHE A 188 -5.66 8.65 -12.28
N PHE A 189 -4.71 8.63 -13.20
CA PHE A 189 -4.89 9.13 -14.56
C PHE A 189 -5.92 8.33 -15.36
N LEU A 190 -5.95 7.00 -15.23
CA LEU A 190 -6.98 6.14 -15.81
C LEU A 190 -8.38 6.49 -15.26
N GLY A 191 -8.46 6.83 -13.97
CA GLY A 191 -9.66 7.38 -13.34
C GLY A 191 -10.10 8.69 -13.99
N VAL A 192 -9.16 9.65 -14.13
CA VAL A 192 -9.40 10.94 -14.81
C VAL A 192 -9.91 10.71 -16.23
N ARG A 193 -9.19 9.93 -17.04
CA ARG A 193 -9.54 9.64 -18.44
C ARG A 193 -10.81 8.80 -18.60
N SER A 194 -11.28 8.13 -17.57
CA SER A 194 -12.58 7.45 -17.63
C SER A 194 -13.72 8.45 -17.81
N VAL A 195 -13.54 9.71 -17.36
CA VAL A 195 -14.51 10.81 -17.41
C VAL A 195 -14.08 11.92 -18.37
N CYS A 196 -12.86 12.43 -18.26
CA CYS A 196 -12.33 13.50 -19.11
C CYS A 196 -11.38 12.93 -20.17
N LYS A 197 -11.89 12.66 -21.37
CA LYS A 197 -11.15 11.94 -22.42
C LYS A 197 -9.96 12.72 -23.01
N THR A 198 -9.99 14.04 -22.92
CA THR A 198 -8.93 14.93 -23.44
C THR A 198 -7.81 15.17 -22.44
N ALA A 199 -7.91 14.60 -21.22
CA ALA A 199 -6.93 14.86 -20.18
C ALA A 199 -5.56 14.27 -20.51
N THR A 200 -4.51 15.04 -20.19
CA THR A 200 -3.11 14.61 -20.17
C THR A 200 -2.53 14.83 -18.77
N MET A 201 -1.40 14.22 -18.46
CA MET A 201 -0.75 14.37 -17.15
C MET A 201 0.75 14.58 -17.31
N ASP A 202 1.28 15.64 -16.68
CA ASP A 202 2.71 15.79 -16.44
C ASP A 202 3.03 15.30 -15.02
N VAL A 203 4.09 14.51 -14.87
CA VAL A 203 4.57 13.99 -13.57
C VAL A 203 5.95 14.53 -13.29
N LEU A 204 6.17 15.00 -12.06
CA LEU A 204 7.48 15.44 -11.58
C LEU A 204 7.81 14.76 -10.25
N PHE A 205 8.97 14.11 -10.18
CA PHE A 205 9.48 13.43 -9.00
C PHE A 205 10.38 14.35 -8.16
N THR A 206 10.26 14.29 -6.84
CA THR A 206 11.04 15.10 -5.88
C THR A 206 12.29 14.38 -5.38
N GLY A 207 12.30 13.05 -5.40
CA GLY A 207 13.34 12.23 -4.76
C GLY A 207 13.22 12.17 -3.23
N SER A 208 12.06 12.52 -2.68
CA SER A 208 11.76 12.46 -1.25
C SER A 208 10.28 12.14 -1.03
N TRP A 209 10.00 11.26 -0.07
CA TRP A 209 8.64 11.01 0.43
C TRP A 209 8.05 12.24 1.12
N TYR A 210 8.88 13.02 1.82
CA TYR A 210 8.47 14.22 2.55
C TYR A 210 9.48 15.35 2.36
N ASP A 211 9.13 16.33 1.55
CA ASP A 211 9.87 17.61 1.43
C ASP A 211 8.90 18.70 1.02
N TYR A 212 8.41 19.45 2.00
CA TYR A 212 7.39 20.47 1.81
C TYR A 212 7.78 21.52 0.74
N ASP A 213 9.03 21.98 0.75
CA ASP A 213 9.49 23.03 -0.16
C ASP A 213 9.74 22.48 -1.57
N ALA A 214 10.32 21.29 -1.70
CA ALA A 214 10.50 20.63 -2.99
C ALA A 214 9.16 20.27 -3.64
N GLU A 215 8.21 19.74 -2.87
CA GLU A 215 6.85 19.42 -3.35
C GLU A 215 6.10 20.67 -3.80
N LYS A 216 6.19 21.77 -3.04
CA LYS A 216 5.60 23.06 -3.41
C LYS A 216 6.23 23.62 -4.70
N LYS A 217 7.55 23.53 -4.84
CA LYS A 217 8.26 23.94 -6.06
C LYS A 217 7.89 23.07 -7.27
N ALA A 218 7.70 21.76 -7.05
CA ALA A 218 7.22 20.85 -8.07
C ALA A 218 5.81 21.22 -8.55
N ALA A 219 4.91 21.52 -7.61
CA ALA A 219 3.56 22.01 -7.91
C ALA A 219 3.58 23.30 -8.74
N GLU A 220 4.44 24.26 -8.37
CA GLU A 220 4.64 25.50 -9.12
C GLU A 220 5.08 25.24 -10.56
N GLN A 221 6.06 24.35 -10.76
CA GLN A 221 6.56 24.00 -12.10
C GLN A 221 5.48 23.33 -12.96
N LEU A 222 4.71 22.40 -12.40
CA LEU A 222 3.63 21.73 -13.12
C LEU A 222 2.56 22.72 -13.58
N VAL A 223 2.20 23.68 -12.72
CA VAL A 223 1.22 24.72 -13.03
C VAL A 223 1.77 25.73 -14.04
N ALA A 224 3.04 26.13 -13.93
CA ALA A 224 3.73 26.91 -14.96
C ALA A 224 3.76 26.17 -16.31
N GLY A 225 3.85 24.83 -16.28
CA GLY A 225 3.69 23.93 -17.43
C GLY A 225 2.25 23.78 -17.95
N GLY A 226 1.28 24.46 -17.33
CA GLY A 226 -0.12 24.52 -17.74
C GLY A 226 -1.03 23.49 -17.08
N ALA A 227 -0.59 22.82 -16.01
CA ALA A 227 -1.49 22.00 -15.20
C ALA A 227 -2.57 22.86 -14.52
N VAL A 228 -3.81 22.37 -14.54
CA VAL A 228 -4.98 23.09 -14.00
C VAL A 228 -5.62 22.40 -12.79
N LEU A 229 -5.11 21.21 -12.43
CA LEU A 229 -5.47 20.43 -11.25
C LEU A 229 -4.26 19.59 -10.87
N LEU A 230 -3.96 19.49 -9.56
CA LEU A 230 -2.81 18.74 -9.05
C LEU A 230 -3.22 17.50 -8.24
N GLY A 231 -2.43 16.44 -8.37
CA GLY A 231 -2.43 15.28 -7.47
C GLY A 231 -1.04 15.04 -6.89
N GLN A 232 -0.94 14.21 -5.85
CA GLN A 232 0.34 13.84 -5.25
C GLN A 232 0.42 12.37 -4.81
N HIS A 233 1.65 11.85 -4.81
CA HIS A 233 2.09 10.69 -4.06
C HIS A 233 3.37 11.06 -3.31
N SER A 234 3.18 11.98 -2.37
CA SER A 234 4.13 12.49 -1.38
C SER A 234 3.37 12.71 -0.08
N ASP A 235 4.08 12.88 1.02
CA ASP A 235 3.50 12.78 2.35
C ASP A 235 3.36 14.12 3.07
N SER A 236 3.82 15.22 2.47
CA SER A 236 3.71 16.57 3.04
C SER A 236 2.48 17.34 2.54
N MET A 237 2.33 18.55 3.07
CA MET A 237 1.32 19.53 2.64
C MET A 237 1.81 20.52 1.57
N GLY A 238 2.98 20.29 0.96
CA GLY A 238 3.60 21.20 0.00
C GLY A 238 2.72 21.49 -1.22
N VAL A 239 2.22 20.44 -1.89
CA VAL A 239 1.32 20.57 -3.05
C VAL A 239 -0.03 21.19 -2.68
N PRO A 240 -0.77 20.73 -1.65
CA PRO A 240 -2.10 21.27 -1.37
C PRO A 240 -2.01 22.71 -0.83
N SER A 241 -0.94 23.09 -0.13
CA SER A 241 -0.72 24.48 0.28
C SER A 241 -0.52 25.41 -0.94
N PHE A 242 0.25 24.96 -1.95
CA PHE A 242 0.40 25.69 -3.21
C PHE A 242 -0.94 25.84 -3.92
N CYS A 243 -1.70 24.76 -3.98
CA CYS A 243 -3.02 24.72 -4.61
C CYS A 243 -3.98 25.73 -3.96
N GLU A 244 -4.10 25.70 -2.64
CA GLU A 244 -4.96 26.61 -1.87
C GLU A 244 -4.59 28.08 -2.08
N ALA A 245 -3.28 28.39 -2.07
CA ALA A 245 -2.80 29.75 -2.31
C ALA A 245 -3.11 30.28 -3.72
N ASN A 246 -3.22 29.38 -4.71
CA ASN A 246 -3.42 29.72 -6.12
C ASN A 246 -4.81 29.36 -6.66
N ASN A 247 -5.74 28.90 -5.81
CA ASN A 247 -7.09 28.46 -6.18
C ASN A 247 -7.11 27.33 -7.24
N ILE A 248 -6.16 26.40 -7.15
CA ILE A 248 -6.04 25.26 -8.07
C ILE A 248 -6.64 24.03 -7.39
N PRO A 249 -7.64 23.35 -7.98
CA PRO A 249 -8.19 22.13 -7.39
C PRO A 249 -7.12 21.06 -7.18
N ASN A 250 -7.22 20.31 -6.08
CA ASN A 250 -6.28 19.23 -5.78
C ASN A 250 -6.95 17.95 -5.27
N VAL A 251 -6.28 16.83 -5.52
CA VAL A 251 -6.56 15.53 -4.92
C VAL A 251 -5.38 15.15 -4.02
N ALA A 252 -5.64 14.97 -2.73
CA ALA A 252 -4.60 14.64 -1.76
C ALA A 252 -4.46 13.13 -1.56
N TYR A 253 -3.50 12.74 -0.72
CA TYR A 253 -3.21 11.36 -0.35
C TYR A 253 -3.06 11.20 1.16
N ASN A 254 -3.29 9.98 1.66
CA ASN A 254 -3.19 9.53 3.05
C ASN A 254 -4.22 10.12 4.03
N GLU A 255 -4.58 11.39 3.89
CA GLU A 255 -5.50 12.06 4.80
C GLU A 255 -6.49 12.99 4.11
N SER A 256 -7.60 13.26 4.81
CA SER A 256 -8.54 14.30 4.40
C SER A 256 -7.97 15.66 4.75
N LEU A 257 -7.83 16.54 3.77
CA LEU A 257 -7.31 17.89 3.96
C LEU A 257 -8.37 18.98 3.78
N GLU A 258 -9.66 18.61 3.90
CA GLU A 258 -10.76 19.55 3.70
C GLU A 258 -10.72 20.72 4.69
N LYS A 259 -10.28 20.50 5.93
CA LYS A 259 -10.25 21.56 6.95
C LYS A 259 -9.12 22.56 6.69
N GLU A 260 -7.97 22.06 6.28
CA GLU A 260 -6.74 22.81 6.04
C GLU A 260 -6.80 23.55 4.71
N TYR A 261 -7.36 22.92 3.66
CA TYR A 261 -7.41 23.45 2.29
C TYR A 261 -8.83 23.43 1.69
N PRO A 262 -9.80 24.10 2.35
CA PRO A 262 -11.23 23.97 2.04
C PRO A 262 -11.65 24.54 0.68
N LYS A 263 -10.84 25.40 0.05
CA LYS A 263 -11.18 26.04 -1.23
C LYS A 263 -10.76 25.19 -2.43
N THR A 264 -9.84 24.24 -2.23
CA THR A 264 -9.20 23.54 -3.35
C THR A 264 -9.17 22.02 -3.22
N PHE A 265 -9.21 21.48 -2.00
CA PHE A 265 -9.28 20.04 -1.78
C PHE A 265 -10.56 19.45 -2.37
N LEU A 266 -10.44 18.38 -3.18
CA LEU A 266 -11.56 17.65 -3.75
C LEU A 266 -11.94 16.43 -2.90
N VAL A 267 -10.96 15.54 -2.73
CA VAL A 267 -11.06 14.23 -2.10
C VAL A 267 -9.64 13.69 -1.93
N SER A 268 -9.46 12.71 -1.08
CA SER A 268 -8.24 11.92 -0.95
C SER A 268 -8.53 10.43 -0.88
N SER A 269 -7.52 9.63 -1.19
CA SER A 269 -7.53 8.18 -0.96
C SER A 269 -6.46 7.83 0.07
N LYS A 270 -6.66 6.73 0.81
CA LYS A 270 -5.67 6.22 1.75
C LYS A 270 -5.75 4.70 1.91
N ILE A 271 -4.64 4.12 2.35
CA ILE A 271 -4.66 2.77 2.93
C ILE A 271 -5.15 2.90 4.37
N ASN A 272 -6.16 2.14 4.74
CA ASN A 272 -6.52 1.94 6.13
C ASN A 272 -5.74 0.72 6.63
N TRP A 273 -4.76 0.93 7.52
CA TRP A 273 -3.90 -0.13 8.02
C TRP A 273 -4.52 -0.93 9.18
N LYS A 274 -5.62 -0.45 9.76
CA LYS A 274 -6.26 -1.08 10.92
C LYS A 274 -6.69 -2.53 10.65
N PRO A 275 -7.31 -2.89 9.50
CA PRO A 275 -7.63 -4.28 9.18
C PRO A 275 -6.40 -5.17 9.22
N TYR A 276 -5.27 -4.71 8.68
CA TYR A 276 -4.03 -5.48 8.69
C TYR A 276 -3.47 -5.69 10.10
N PHE A 277 -3.34 -4.61 10.89
CA PHE A 277 -2.85 -4.72 12.27
C PHE A 277 -3.73 -5.65 13.11
N THR A 278 -5.05 -5.54 12.94
CA THR A 278 -6.00 -6.46 13.60
C THR A 278 -5.76 -7.90 13.16
N TYR A 279 -5.63 -8.15 11.86
CA TYR A 279 -5.38 -9.48 11.30
C TYR A 279 -4.11 -10.12 11.85
N ILE A 280 -2.98 -9.41 11.87
CA ILE A 280 -1.71 -10.00 12.30
C ILE A 280 -1.62 -10.18 13.82
N ILE A 281 -2.13 -9.22 14.60
CA ILE A 281 -2.21 -9.34 16.06
C ILE A 281 -3.08 -10.56 16.42
N ASP A 282 -4.25 -10.71 15.79
CA ASP A 282 -5.13 -11.84 16.04
C ASP A 282 -4.51 -13.16 15.56
N SER A 283 -3.79 -13.14 14.45
CA SER A 283 -3.11 -14.35 13.95
C SER A 283 -2.00 -14.82 14.88
N VAL A 284 -1.18 -13.90 15.39
CA VAL A 284 -0.11 -14.24 16.33
C VAL A 284 -0.67 -14.73 17.67
N LYS A 285 -1.68 -14.07 18.24
CA LYS A 285 -2.32 -14.49 19.51
C LYS A 285 -2.88 -15.91 19.42
N ASN A 286 -3.53 -16.21 18.30
CA ASN A 286 -4.25 -17.47 18.10
C ASN A 286 -3.42 -18.56 17.39
N GLY A 287 -2.15 -18.31 17.10
CA GLY A 287 -1.29 -19.25 16.37
C GLY A 287 -1.80 -19.59 14.96
N LYS A 288 -2.48 -18.65 14.29
CA LYS A 288 -2.95 -18.82 12.91
C LYS A 288 -1.80 -18.58 11.94
N ALA A 289 -1.90 -19.19 10.75
CA ALA A 289 -0.97 -18.92 9.67
C ALA A 289 -1.05 -17.45 9.25
N ILE A 290 0.11 -16.81 9.07
CA ILE A 290 0.22 -15.43 8.62
C ILE A 290 0.69 -15.45 7.16
N ALA A 291 -0.11 -14.86 6.28
CA ALA A 291 0.26 -14.58 4.90
C ALA A 291 1.65 -13.92 4.83
N ARG A 292 2.45 -14.41 3.89
CA ARG A 292 3.81 -13.91 3.69
C ARG A 292 3.79 -12.51 3.07
N ASP A 293 2.97 -12.34 2.04
CA ASP A 293 2.60 -11.06 1.46
C ASP A 293 1.08 -10.91 1.64
N TRP A 294 0.67 -9.95 2.47
CA TRP A 294 -0.73 -9.65 2.68
C TRP A 294 -1.16 -8.46 1.81
N THR A 295 -2.25 -8.62 1.07
CA THR A 295 -2.85 -7.58 0.24
C THR A 295 -4.23 -7.25 0.79
N GLY A 296 -4.39 -6.04 1.32
CA GLY A 296 -5.69 -5.50 1.71
C GLY A 296 -6.48 -5.01 0.52
N HIS A 297 -7.80 -5.09 0.60
CA HIS A 297 -8.70 -4.71 -0.48
C HIS A 297 -9.72 -3.66 -0.05
N MET A 298 -10.32 -2.96 -1.01
CA MET A 298 -11.45 -2.08 -0.69
C MET A 298 -12.63 -2.83 -0.04
N ALA A 299 -12.80 -4.13 -0.36
CA ALA A 299 -13.88 -4.96 0.17
C ALA A 299 -13.74 -5.28 1.68
N ASP A 300 -12.50 -5.34 2.19
CA ASP A 300 -12.23 -5.57 3.61
C ASP A 300 -11.99 -4.25 4.39
N GLY A 301 -12.12 -3.11 3.71
CA GLY A 301 -11.96 -1.79 4.29
C GLY A 301 -10.52 -1.28 4.33
N SER A 302 -9.55 -1.98 3.74
CA SER A 302 -8.13 -1.55 3.73
C SER A 302 -7.82 -0.41 2.76
N VAL A 303 -8.76 -0.05 1.89
CA VAL A 303 -8.65 1.08 0.96
C VAL A 303 -9.86 1.98 1.12
N GLU A 304 -9.63 3.26 1.40
CA GLU A 304 -10.68 4.24 1.66
C GLU A 304 -10.49 5.49 0.81
N ILE A 305 -11.60 6.19 0.57
CA ILE A 305 -11.61 7.58 0.11
C ILE A 305 -12.23 8.45 1.21
N SER A 306 -11.71 9.65 1.39
CA SER A 306 -12.25 10.61 2.35
C SER A 306 -13.62 11.15 1.91
N ALA A 307 -14.25 11.93 2.79
CA ALA A 307 -15.41 12.72 2.43
C ALA A 307 -15.06 13.66 1.26
N ILE A 308 -15.99 13.81 0.33
CA ILE A 308 -15.84 14.71 -0.81
C ILE A 308 -16.14 16.13 -0.33
N ASN A 309 -15.26 17.07 -0.65
CA ASN A 309 -15.56 18.48 -0.46
C ASN A 309 -16.50 18.96 -1.57
N GLU A 310 -17.81 18.91 -1.29
CA GLU A 310 -18.86 19.28 -2.25
C GLU A 310 -18.83 20.76 -2.67
N ARG A 311 -18.08 21.63 -1.97
CA ARG A 311 -17.88 23.03 -2.38
C ARG A 311 -16.96 23.15 -3.59
N VAL A 312 -16.05 22.19 -3.77
CA VAL A 312 -15.01 22.23 -4.81
C VAL A 312 -15.27 21.16 -5.87
N ALA A 313 -15.73 19.98 -5.46
CA ALA A 313 -16.00 18.88 -6.35
C ALA A 313 -17.19 19.16 -7.28
N ALA A 314 -17.10 18.64 -8.50
CA ALA A 314 -18.17 18.84 -9.47
C ALA A 314 -19.48 18.19 -9.01
N LYS A 315 -20.61 18.80 -9.40
CA LYS A 315 -21.93 18.27 -9.04
C LYS A 315 -22.10 16.81 -9.46
N GLY A 316 -22.51 15.96 -8.52
CA GLY A 316 -22.75 14.53 -8.75
C GLY A 316 -21.52 13.64 -8.59
N THR A 317 -20.38 14.17 -8.14
CA THR A 317 -19.16 13.40 -7.85
C THR A 317 -19.43 12.24 -6.90
N ALA A 318 -20.12 12.46 -5.77
CA ALA A 318 -20.45 11.40 -4.82
C ALA A 318 -21.17 10.20 -5.46
N ARG A 319 -22.17 10.48 -6.32
CA ARG A 319 -22.91 9.43 -7.05
C ARG A 319 -22.01 8.70 -8.06
N ALA A 320 -21.11 9.41 -8.73
CA ALA A 320 -20.19 8.80 -9.68
C ALA A 320 -19.18 7.88 -8.97
N LEU A 321 -18.63 8.31 -7.83
CA LEU A 321 -17.71 7.50 -7.04
C LEU A 321 -18.40 6.25 -6.49
N ALA A 322 -19.59 6.37 -5.89
CA ALA A 322 -20.36 5.22 -5.40
C ALA A 322 -20.67 4.20 -6.53
N LYS A 323 -20.99 4.69 -7.74
CA LYS A 323 -21.22 3.82 -8.90
C LYS A 323 -19.93 3.13 -9.36
N ALA A 324 -18.81 3.83 -9.35
CA ALA A 324 -17.51 3.28 -9.74
C ALA A 324 -17.00 2.27 -8.71
N GLN A 325 -17.09 2.58 -7.42
CA GLN A 325 -16.78 1.67 -6.32
C GLN A 325 -17.57 0.36 -6.45
N LYS A 326 -18.89 0.44 -6.66
CA LYS A 326 -19.72 -0.75 -6.90
C LYS A 326 -19.26 -1.58 -8.11
N LYS A 327 -18.68 -0.96 -9.14
CA LYS A 327 -18.17 -1.67 -10.31
C LYS A 327 -16.80 -2.31 -10.07
N LEU A 328 -15.95 -1.67 -9.27
CA LEU A 328 -14.69 -2.26 -8.81
C LEU A 328 -15.00 -3.50 -7.96
N SER A 329 -15.85 -3.36 -6.93
CA SER A 329 -16.18 -4.46 -6.01
C SER A 329 -16.87 -5.67 -6.64
N ASN A 330 -17.42 -5.55 -7.85
CA ASN A 330 -18.01 -6.70 -8.57
C ASN A 330 -17.25 -7.09 -9.85
N GLY A 331 -16.00 -6.61 -10.02
CA GLY A 331 -15.13 -6.97 -11.12
C GLY A 331 -15.57 -6.46 -12.50
N LYS A 332 -16.54 -5.54 -12.57
CA LYS A 332 -16.97 -4.93 -13.84
C LYS A 332 -16.01 -3.87 -14.35
N VAL A 333 -15.12 -3.39 -13.49
CA VAL A 333 -14.00 -2.50 -13.83
C VAL A 333 -12.75 -3.11 -13.23
N ASN A 334 -11.75 -3.33 -14.08
CA ASN A 334 -10.37 -3.53 -13.66
C ASN A 334 -9.64 -2.22 -13.96
N VAL A 335 -8.93 -1.68 -12.97
CA VAL A 335 -8.28 -0.35 -13.10
C VAL A 335 -7.30 -0.35 -14.27
N PHE A 336 -6.43 -1.36 -14.33
CA PHE A 336 -5.43 -1.53 -15.38
C PHE A 336 -5.94 -2.41 -16.55
N ASP A 337 -7.18 -2.18 -16.98
CA ASP A 337 -7.72 -2.77 -18.22
C ASP A 337 -6.88 -2.32 -19.42
N VAL A 338 -6.09 -3.24 -19.99
CA VAL A 338 -5.12 -2.94 -21.03
C VAL A 338 -5.76 -2.44 -22.33
N ARG A 339 -7.07 -2.63 -22.49
CA ARG A 339 -7.86 -2.11 -23.62
C ARG A 339 -8.17 -0.61 -23.47
N LYS A 340 -7.88 -0.01 -22.31
CA LYS A 340 -8.21 1.39 -21.98
C LYS A 340 -7.03 2.34 -22.09
N PHE A 341 -5.83 1.82 -22.31
CA PHE A 341 -4.63 2.63 -22.51
C PHE A 341 -3.72 1.99 -23.56
N THR A 342 -2.67 2.72 -23.89
CA THR A 342 -1.62 2.29 -24.80
C THR A 342 -0.28 2.63 -24.17
N VAL A 343 0.77 1.93 -24.59
CA VAL A 343 2.16 2.20 -24.23
C VAL A 343 2.91 2.42 -25.54
N SER A 344 3.49 3.60 -25.72
CA SER A 344 4.20 3.98 -26.95
C SER A 344 3.36 3.81 -28.22
N GLY A 345 2.07 4.15 -28.14
CA GLY A 345 1.11 4.03 -29.24
C GLY A 345 0.53 2.64 -29.47
N ALA A 346 0.95 1.61 -28.72
CA ALA A 346 0.51 0.22 -28.89
C ALA A 346 -0.34 -0.27 -27.72
N GLN A 347 -1.27 -1.21 -28.00
CA GLN A 347 -2.01 -1.92 -26.96
C GLN A 347 -1.08 -2.89 -26.22
N LEU A 348 -1.20 -2.94 -24.90
CA LEU A 348 -0.42 -3.87 -24.07
C LEU A 348 -1.10 -5.24 -24.04
N ASN A 349 -0.53 -6.24 -24.71
CA ASN A 349 -1.11 -7.59 -24.76
C ASN A 349 -0.48 -8.58 -23.77
N ALA A 350 0.76 -8.32 -23.37
CA ALA A 350 1.56 -9.13 -22.46
C ALA A 350 2.55 -8.21 -21.75
N PHE A 351 2.95 -8.56 -20.52
CA PHE A 351 4.00 -7.89 -19.78
C PHE A 351 4.67 -8.85 -18.79
N GLU A 352 5.97 -9.05 -18.97
CA GLU A 352 6.81 -9.82 -18.06
C GLU A 352 7.28 -8.91 -16.90
N ALA A 353 6.62 -9.02 -15.75
CA ALA A 353 6.95 -8.27 -14.55
C ALA A 353 8.04 -8.97 -13.74
N ALA A 354 9.05 -8.21 -13.32
CA ALA A 354 10.06 -8.67 -12.36
C ALA A 354 9.48 -8.66 -10.94
N ILE A 355 9.16 -9.85 -10.41
CA ILE A 355 8.61 -10.01 -9.06
C ILE A 355 9.72 -10.01 -8.02
N SER A 356 10.84 -10.64 -8.34
CA SER A 356 12.08 -10.60 -7.56
C SER A 356 13.28 -10.89 -8.46
N GLU A 357 14.49 -10.86 -7.90
CA GLU A 357 15.69 -11.29 -8.63
C GLU A 357 15.51 -12.73 -9.15
N GLY A 358 15.60 -12.90 -10.48
CA GLY A 358 15.43 -14.19 -11.15
C GLY A 358 13.99 -14.72 -11.22
N ASP A 359 12.98 -14.00 -10.70
CA ASP A 359 11.56 -14.36 -10.84
C ASP A 359 10.83 -13.33 -11.70
N VAL A 360 10.51 -13.74 -12.92
CA VAL A 360 9.78 -12.96 -13.92
C VAL A 360 8.48 -13.69 -14.23
N ARG A 361 7.36 -12.96 -14.18
CA ARG A 361 6.01 -13.52 -14.36
C ARG A 361 5.20 -12.68 -15.33
N GLU A 362 4.37 -13.34 -16.14
CA GLU A 362 3.37 -12.67 -16.95
C GLU A 362 2.33 -11.98 -16.04
N ALA A 363 2.22 -10.66 -16.13
CA ALA A 363 1.34 -9.82 -15.34
C ALA A 363 0.03 -9.46 -16.06
N VAL A 364 -0.05 -9.62 -17.39
CA VAL A 364 -1.27 -9.36 -18.15
C VAL A 364 -2.02 -10.67 -18.38
N LYS A 365 -3.20 -10.78 -17.78
CA LYS A 365 -4.12 -11.91 -17.98
C LYS A 365 -5.56 -11.40 -18.03
N ASP A 366 -6.42 -12.10 -18.75
CA ASP A 366 -7.86 -11.78 -18.83
C ASP A 366 -8.18 -10.33 -19.27
N GLY A 367 -7.26 -9.72 -20.02
CA GLY A 367 -7.41 -8.36 -20.55
C GLY A 367 -7.14 -7.23 -19.55
N TYR A 368 -6.41 -7.48 -18.47
CA TYR A 368 -5.92 -6.44 -17.57
C TYR A 368 -4.57 -6.81 -16.94
N PHE A 369 -3.84 -5.81 -16.46
CA PHE A 369 -2.62 -6.00 -15.68
C PHE A 369 -2.99 -6.30 -14.22
N HIS A 370 -2.56 -7.45 -13.72
CA HIS A 370 -2.70 -7.82 -12.31
C HIS A 370 -1.51 -7.25 -11.56
N GLU A 371 -1.71 -6.23 -10.72
CA GLU A 371 -0.60 -5.40 -10.20
C GLU A 371 0.01 -5.86 -8.88
N SER A 372 -0.73 -6.67 -8.11
CA SER A 372 -0.31 -7.26 -6.83
C SER A 372 -0.79 -8.73 -6.68
N GLU A 373 -0.70 -9.52 -7.76
CA GLU A 373 -1.06 -10.96 -7.75
C GLU A 373 0.06 -11.83 -7.15
N TYR A 374 1.31 -11.54 -7.50
CA TYR A 374 2.45 -12.38 -7.10
C TYR A 374 3.15 -11.94 -5.80
N ARG A 375 2.92 -10.69 -5.38
CA ARG A 375 3.37 -10.09 -4.12
C ARG A 375 2.44 -8.93 -3.76
N SER A 376 2.43 -8.49 -2.50
CA SER A 376 1.53 -7.42 -2.07
C SER A 376 1.93 -6.06 -2.63
N ALA A 377 3.24 -5.80 -2.68
CA ALA A 377 3.76 -4.55 -3.19
C ALA A 377 3.62 -4.44 -4.73
N PRO A 378 3.32 -3.24 -5.24
CA PRO A 378 3.19 -2.96 -6.67
C PRO A 378 4.36 -3.47 -7.51
N TYR A 379 4.07 -3.96 -8.71
CA TYR A 379 5.07 -4.20 -9.76
C TYR A 379 4.66 -3.63 -11.13
N PHE A 380 3.72 -2.69 -11.14
CA PHE A 380 3.39 -1.90 -12.32
C PHE A 380 4.39 -0.75 -12.48
N ASP A 381 5.18 -0.77 -13.55
CA ASP A 381 6.27 0.18 -13.84
C ASP A 381 6.19 0.78 -15.26
N LEU A 382 5.03 0.63 -15.92
CA LEU A 382 4.79 1.12 -17.27
C LEU A 382 4.44 2.62 -17.29
N THR A 383 4.97 3.34 -18.28
CA THR A 383 4.48 4.69 -18.62
C THR A 383 3.46 4.60 -19.76
N ILE A 384 2.20 4.95 -19.48
CA ILE A 384 1.11 4.88 -20.46
C ILE A 384 0.96 6.19 -21.25
N ASP A 385 0.45 6.10 -22.47
CA ASP A 385 0.25 7.27 -23.34
C ASP A 385 -0.69 8.30 -22.72
N GLY A 386 -0.29 9.58 -22.82
CA GLY A 386 -0.96 10.71 -22.19
C GLY A 386 -0.37 11.09 -20.83
N VAL A 387 0.53 10.27 -20.28
CA VAL A 387 1.41 10.61 -19.16
C VAL A 387 2.78 11.03 -19.71
N ASN A 388 3.30 12.14 -19.22
CA ASN A 388 4.60 12.68 -19.57
C ASN A 388 5.44 12.86 -18.30
N LEU A 389 6.56 12.15 -18.21
CA LEU A 389 7.48 12.25 -17.08
C LEU A 389 8.47 13.40 -17.34
N LEU A 390 8.47 14.42 -16.50
CA LEU A 390 9.38 15.57 -16.63
C LEU A 390 10.79 15.25 -16.14
N ASN A 391 10.93 14.20 -15.32
CA ASN A 391 12.18 13.62 -14.85
C ASN A 391 11.98 12.13 -14.50
N THR A 392 13.08 11.37 -14.39
CA THR A 392 13.05 9.91 -14.10
C THR A 392 14.22 9.45 -13.23
N ALA A 393 14.87 10.36 -12.50
CA ALA A 393 16.18 10.12 -11.90
C ALA A 393 16.17 9.50 -10.48
N TYR A 394 15.02 9.07 -9.96
CA TYR A 394 14.81 8.86 -8.51
C TYR A 394 14.36 7.46 -8.13
#